data_AF-A0A178ZLF3-F1
#
_entry.id   AF-A0A178ZLF3-F1
#
_cell.length_a   1.000
_cell.length_b   1.000
_cell.length_c   1.000
_cell.angle_alpha   90.00
_cell.angle_beta   90.00
_cell.angle_gamma   90.00
#
_symmetry.space_group_name_H-M   'P 1'
#
loop_
_entity.id
_entity.type
_entity.pdbx_description
1 polymer ?
#
loop_
_entity_poly.entity_id
_entity_poly.type
_entity_poly.pdbx_seq_one_letter_code
_entity_poly.pdbx_strand_id
1 'polypeptide(L)'
;MTDLTVILSDILVQKHSSKRLHQNRELVSKLDSFLREAYQINRSISSLLGYLRAIRSPYLSTAPPPRHQKHTGVEKHSTFSHIPGGDVPEHLNDTQREAIDSETSAVLRDINNKITNLTSAVNLQHETASKLLERKYGKPDGFLWRWAAGDGDTPDAGKSQKQLDEEGQLRTMKMFRDGVLWYLNKFLKDAITAQQEMVEKRLEREQQKQMSILYNPRNKDVRASHDAESGLNGSLEAAMLPTQDLRGHDEYKPWANDAAQGGVVEQELSPEQLQLFEEENRGIFEHFNDQLAKVTQVEKSLMEIGSLQQTLVGHLSVQGEMIDTLVQDAANTDENVRRGNRELKRASERGSTARLVFYATVGFCSFFVVWDLIF
;
A
#
# COMPACT_ATOMS: atom_id res chain seq x y z
N MET A 1 9.21 10.95 15.44
CA MET A 1 8.91 10.97 16.90
C MET A 1 10.22 10.68 17.63
N THR A 2 10.59 11.52 18.59
CA THR A 2 11.84 11.39 19.35
C THR A 2 11.76 10.23 20.33
N ASP A 3 12.83 9.45 20.45
CA ASP A 3 12.88 8.27 21.32
C ASP A 3 13.08 8.69 22.79
N LEU A 4 11.98 8.82 23.52
CA LEU A 4 11.95 9.20 24.94
C LEU A 4 12.33 8.05 25.88
N THR A 5 12.54 6.84 25.34
CA THR A 5 12.76 5.62 26.13
C THR A 5 14.00 5.71 27.01
N VAL A 6 15.05 6.38 26.53
CA VAL A 6 16.30 6.57 27.27
C VAL A 6 16.08 7.47 28.49
N ILE A 7 15.40 8.61 28.29
CA ILE A 7 15.09 9.58 29.35
C ILE A 7 14.19 8.94 30.41
N LEU A 8 13.17 8.19 29.97
CA LEU A 8 12.24 7.50 30.85
C LEU A 8 12.96 6.39 31.64
N SER A 9 13.88 5.65 31.00
CA SER A 9 14.68 4.61 31.64
C SER A 9 15.60 5.17 32.73
N ASP A 10 16.20 6.33 32.52
CA ASP A 10 17.08 6.97 33.52
C ASP A 10 16.27 7.48 34.73
N ILE A 11 15.09 8.06 34.50
CA ILE A 11 14.19 8.49 35.59
C ILE A 11 13.70 7.29 36.41
N LEU A 12 13.36 6.18 35.75
CA LEU A 12 12.91 4.95 36.38
C LEU A 12 14.02 4.35 37.28
N VAL A 13 15.23 4.24 36.75
CA VAL A 13 16.39 3.71 37.48
C VAL A 13 16.75 4.60 38.67
N GLN A 14 16.80 5.93 38.49
CA GLN A 14 17.18 6.85 39.58
C GLN A 14 16.16 6.94 40.71
N LYS A 15 14.87 7.01 40.39
CA LYS A 15 13.83 7.27 41.41
C LYS A 15 13.19 6.01 42.00
N HIS A 16 13.24 4.89 41.28
CA HIS A 16 12.44 3.70 41.62
C HIS A 16 13.30 2.42 41.71
N SER A 17 14.62 2.52 41.48
CA SER A 17 15.55 1.37 41.48
C SER A 17 15.11 0.23 40.54
N SER A 18 14.33 0.53 39.50
CA SER A 18 13.80 -0.46 38.58
C SER A 18 14.85 -0.86 37.53
N LYS A 19 14.71 -2.07 36.95
CA LYS A 19 15.58 -2.53 35.84
C LYS A 19 15.52 -1.56 34.64
N ARG A 20 16.68 -1.32 34.02
CA ARG A 20 16.81 -0.49 32.82
C ARG A 20 16.01 -1.12 31.67
N LEU A 21 15.24 -0.30 30.96
CA LEU A 21 14.52 -0.74 29.76
C LEU A 21 15.55 -1.05 28.66
N HIS A 22 15.70 -2.33 28.29
CA HIS A 22 16.56 -2.73 27.18
C HIS A 22 15.87 -2.47 25.84
N GLN A 23 16.64 -2.04 24.82
CA GLN A 23 16.12 -1.84 23.46
C GLN A 23 15.51 -3.14 22.90
N ASN A 24 14.38 -3.00 22.19
CA ASN A 24 13.51 -4.04 21.60
C ASN A 24 14.18 -5.20 20.81
N ARG A 25 15.50 -5.19 20.61
CA ARG A 25 16.23 -6.16 19.78
C ARG A 25 16.18 -7.59 20.33
N GLU A 26 16.13 -7.76 21.65
CA GLU A 26 16.03 -9.09 22.29
C GLU A 26 14.63 -9.72 22.20
N LEU A 27 13.59 -8.90 22.00
CA LEU A 27 12.22 -9.40 21.89
C LEU A 27 12.00 -10.12 20.56
N VAL A 28 12.58 -9.62 19.46
CA VAL A 28 12.50 -10.23 18.13
C VAL A 28 13.05 -11.67 18.10
N SER A 29 14.07 -11.98 18.91
CA SER A 29 14.57 -13.36 19.04
C SER A 29 13.62 -14.31 19.79
N LYS A 30 12.72 -13.77 20.62
CA LYS A 30 11.72 -14.54 21.39
C LYS A 30 10.35 -14.60 20.72
N LEU A 31 10.21 -14.00 19.52
CA LEU A 31 8.95 -13.98 18.78
C LEU A 31 8.61 -15.37 18.22
N ASP A 32 7.32 -15.70 18.26
CA ASP A 32 6.69 -16.81 17.56
C ASP A 32 7.07 -16.80 16.06
N SER A 33 7.13 -17.98 15.42
CA SER A 33 7.50 -18.10 14.01
C SER A 33 6.60 -17.23 13.12
N PHE A 34 5.29 -17.22 13.40
CA PHE A 34 4.31 -16.37 12.75
C PHE A 34 4.69 -14.89 12.80
N LEU A 35 5.04 -14.38 13.99
CA LEU A 35 5.37 -12.97 14.15
C LEU A 35 6.67 -12.63 13.43
N ARG A 36 7.66 -13.53 13.46
CA ARG A 36 8.93 -13.32 12.74
C ARG A 36 8.70 -13.16 11.23
N GLU A 37 7.87 -14.01 10.65
CA GLU A 37 7.48 -13.93 9.24
C GLU A 37 6.69 -12.65 8.94
N ALA A 38 5.72 -12.30 9.79
CA ALA A 38 4.96 -11.05 9.67
C ALA A 38 5.85 -9.80 9.70
N TYR A 39 6.85 -9.76 10.60
CA TYR A 39 7.83 -8.67 10.67
C TYR A 39 8.73 -8.63 9.43
N GLN A 40 9.13 -9.77 8.90
CA GLN A 40 9.91 -9.84 7.67
C GLN A 40 9.12 -9.30 6.49
N ILE A 41 7.84 -9.68 6.37
CA ILE A 41 6.92 -9.18 5.35
C ILE A 41 6.75 -7.65 5.48
N ASN A 42 6.48 -7.16 6.69
CA ASN A 42 6.33 -5.73 6.95
C ASN A 42 7.59 -4.94 6.56
N ARG A 43 8.77 -5.48 6.89
CA ARG A 43 10.05 -4.88 6.49
C ARG A 43 10.19 -4.85 4.97
N SER A 44 9.84 -5.92 4.25
CA SER A 44 9.89 -5.93 2.79
C SER A 44 8.94 -4.92 2.15
N ILE A 45 7.70 -4.78 2.65
CA ILE A 45 6.75 -3.79 2.14
C ILE A 45 7.24 -2.37 2.45
N SER A 46 7.75 -2.13 3.66
CA SER A 46 8.29 -0.83 4.06
C SER A 46 9.50 -0.43 3.21
N SER A 47 10.41 -1.37 2.93
CA SER A 47 11.55 -1.11 2.03
C SER A 47 11.09 -0.85 0.60
N LEU A 48 10.07 -1.58 0.11
CA LEU A 48 9.51 -1.37 -1.22
C LEU A 48 8.87 0.01 -1.34
N LEU A 49 8.07 0.43 -0.37
CA LEU A 49 7.48 1.77 -0.33
C LEU A 49 8.53 2.87 -0.24
N GLY A 50 9.57 2.67 0.57
CA GLY A 50 10.71 3.59 0.65
C GLY A 50 11.40 3.73 -0.71
N TYR A 51 11.62 2.60 -1.39
CA TYR A 51 12.18 2.55 -2.73
C TYR A 51 11.29 3.26 -3.76
N LEU A 52 10.00 2.91 -3.84
CA LEU A 52 9.03 3.53 -4.76
C LEU A 52 8.95 5.06 -4.58
N ARG A 53 8.98 5.55 -3.34
CA ARG A 53 9.03 6.99 -3.08
C ARG A 53 10.32 7.64 -3.57
N ALA A 54 11.45 6.96 -3.41
CA ALA A 54 12.75 7.47 -3.84
C ALA A 54 12.85 7.53 -5.38
N ILE A 55 12.33 6.53 -6.09
CA ILE A 55 12.36 6.48 -7.55
C ILE A 55 11.24 7.27 -8.23
N ARG A 56 10.22 7.73 -7.49
CA ARG A 56 9.05 8.43 -8.05
C ARG A 56 9.42 9.60 -8.96
N SER A 57 10.32 10.47 -8.51
CA SER A 57 10.73 11.66 -9.26
C SER A 57 11.45 11.32 -10.58
N PRO A 58 12.54 10.52 -10.57
CA PRO A 58 13.23 10.15 -11.81
C PRO A 58 12.39 9.23 -12.72
N TYR A 59 11.49 8.43 -12.16
CA TYR A 59 10.60 7.55 -12.93
C TYR A 59 9.55 8.34 -13.72
N LEU A 60 8.97 9.38 -13.12
CA LEU A 60 7.96 10.22 -13.77
C LEU A 60 8.56 11.30 -14.67
N SER A 61 9.84 11.63 -14.51
CA SER A 61 10.53 12.64 -15.32
C SER A 61 10.65 12.19 -16.77
N THR A 62 10.15 12.99 -17.72
CA THR A 62 10.37 12.80 -19.16
C THR A 62 11.49 13.70 -19.70
N ALA A 63 12.24 14.35 -18.82
CA ALA A 63 13.28 15.29 -19.22
C ALA A 63 14.43 14.53 -19.92
N PRO A 64 14.84 14.96 -21.14
CA PRO A 64 15.99 14.38 -21.80
C PRO A 64 17.24 14.59 -20.92
N PRO A 65 18.17 13.63 -20.91
CA PRO A 65 19.39 13.75 -20.13
C PRO A 65 20.14 15.03 -20.53
N PRO A 66 20.75 15.76 -19.58
CA PRO A 66 21.50 16.97 -19.88
C PRO A 66 22.61 16.63 -20.89
N ARG A 67 22.65 17.41 -21.99
CA ARG A 67 23.60 17.22 -23.11
C ARG A 67 25.08 17.38 -22.72
N HIS A 68 25.37 17.81 -21.50
CA HIS A 68 26.71 17.87 -20.93
C HIS A 68 26.83 16.87 -19.77
N GLN A 69 27.22 15.63 -20.09
CA GLN A 69 27.86 14.77 -19.09
C GLN A 69 29.19 15.44 -18.72
N LYS A 70 29.24 16.09 -17.55
CA LYS A 70 30.53 16.35 -16.91
C LYS A 70 31.13 14.98 -16.61
N HIS A 71 32.18 14.62 -17.34
CA HIS A 71 33.05 13.49 -17.05
C HIS A 71 33.53 13.63 -15.60
N THR A 72 32.83 12.98 -14.67
CA THR A 72 33.39 12.61 -13.39
C THR A 72 33.66 11.12 -13.51
N GLY A 73 34.91 10.80 -13.82
CA GLY A 73 35.37 9.42 -13.92
C GLY A 73 35.26 8.77 -12.56
N VAL A 74 34.18 8.02 -12.35
CA VAL A 74 34.16 6.91 -11.40
C VAL A 74 33.33 5.82 -12.06
N GLU A 75 34.01 4.86 -12.68
CA GLU A 75 33.41 3.57 -12.98
C GLU A 75 32.87 2.98 -11.67
N LYS A 76 31.55 2.96 -11.50
CA LYS A 76 30.89 2.12 -10.51
C LYS A 76 30.16 1.01 -11.24
N HIS A 77 30.92 -0.05 -11.51
CA HIS A 77 30.34 -1.39 -11.61
C HIS A 77 29.71 -1.71 -10.23
N SER A 78 28.39 -1.76 -10.18
CA SER A 78 27.70 -2.45 -9.09
C SER A 78 26.35 -2.95 -9.57
N THR A 79 26.41 -4.15 -10.14
CA THR A 79 25.39 -5.17 -10.00
C THR A 79 24.90 -5.21 -8.55
N PHE A 80 23.59 -5.02 -8.41
CA PHE A 80 22.76 -5.26 -7.23
C PHE A 80 23.46 -5.92 -6.05
N SER A 81 23.76 -5.13 -5.02
CA SER A 81 23.96 -5.66 -3.67
C SER A 81 23.29 -4.71 -2.67
N HIS A 82 22.10 -5.15 -2.23
CA HIS A 82 21.41 -4.77 -0.99
C HIS A 82 21.26 -3.27 -0.66
N ILE A 83 20.06 -2.74 -0.93
CA ILE A 83 19.52 -1.46 -0.42
C ILE A 83 19.70 -1.39 1.11
N PRO A 84 20.39 -0.37 1.66
CA PRO A 84 19.77 0.95 1.89
C PRO A 84 20.64 2.15 1.49
N GLY A 85 20.07 3.07 0.70
CA GLY A 85 20.60 4.42 0.50
C GLY A 85 21.54 4.63 -0.70
N GLY A 86 21.54 3.74 -1.69
CA GLY A 86 22.34 3.88 -2.91
C GLY A 86 21.74 4.88 -3.90
N ASP A 87 22.58 5.78 -4.42
CA ASP A 87 22.30 6.83 -5.41
C ASP A 87 21.20 6.46 -6.41
N VAL A 88 20.05 7.13 -6.28
CA VAL A 88 18.99 7.02 -7.28
C VAL A 88 19.46 7.78 -8.53
N PRO A 89 19.55 7.14 -9.71
CA PRO A 89 19.94 7.83 -10.93
C PRO A 89 19.05 9.04 -11.20
N GLU A 90 19.67 10.19 -11.50
CA GLU A 90 18.94 11.46 -11.77
C GLU A 90 18.02 11.34 -12.99
N HIS A 91 18.35 10.45 -13.93
CA HIS A 91 17.54 10.13 -15.11
C HIS A 91 17.46 8.62 -15.33
N LEU A 92 16.24 8.12 -15.57
CA LEU A 92 15.97 6.71 -15.92
C LEU A 92 15.58 6.60 -17.40
N ASN A 93 16.19 5.66 -18.11
CA ASN A 93 15.82 5.33 -19.49
C ASN A 93 14.54 4.48 -19.54
N ASP A 94 13.86 4.43 -20.70
CA ASP A 94 12.60 3.68 -20.85
C ASP A 94 12.75 2.18 -20.51
N THR A 95 13.87 1.57 -20.89
CA THR A 95 14.21 0.18 -20.58
C THR A 95 14.46 -0.05 -19.09
N GLN A 96 15.08 0.92 -18.40
CA GLN A 96 15.29 0.85 -16.96
C GLN A 96 13.97 0.98 -16.19
N ARG A 97 13.05 1.83 -16.66
CA ARG A 97 11.70 1.96 -16.07
C ARG A 97 10.93 0.66 -16.20
N GLU A 98 11.02 0.00 -17.34
CA GLU A 98 10.40 -1.30 -17.55
C GLU A 98 11.00 -2.40 -16.66
N ALA A 99 12.34 -2.42 -16.50
CA ALA A 99 12.99 -3.33 -15.56
C ALA A 99 12.46 -3.11 -14.13
N ILE A 100 12.38 -1.84 -13.70
CA ILE A 100 11.83 -1.45 -12.40
C ILE A 100 10.38 -1.93 -12.23
N ASP A 101 9.54 -1.77 -13.26
CA ASP A 101 8.14 -2.22 -13.23
C ASP A 101 8.06 -3.74 -13.05
N SER A 102 8.88 -4.50 -13.80
CA SER A 102 8.91 -5.97 -13.72
C SER A 102 9.44 -6.48 -12.38
N GLU A 103 10.49 -5.85 -11.84
CA GLU A 103 11.08 -6.18 -10.54
C GLU A 103 10.12 -5.86 -9.41
N THR A 104 9.47 -4.69 -9.45
CA THR A 104 8.50 -4.27 -8.44
C THR A 104 7.30 -5.23 -8.43
N SER A 105 6.78 -5.58 -9.60
CA SER A 105 5.68 -6.53 -9.73
C SER A 105 6.07 -7.93 -9.22
N ALA A 106 7.30 -8.39 -9.48
CA ALA A 106 7.80 -9.66 -8.94
C ALA A 106 7.88 -9.65 -7.41
N VAL A 107 8.38 -8.56 -6.81
CA VAL A 107 8.43 -8.41 -5.34
C VAL A 107 7.03 -8.37 -4.73
N LEU A 108 6.08 -7.68 -5.36
CA LEU A 108 4.68 -7.65 -4.88
C LEU A 108 4.03 -9.03 -4.93
N ARG A 109 4.27 -9.81 -5.99
CA ARG A 109 3.81 -11.20 -6.10
C ARG A 109 4.40 -12.08 -5.01
N ASP A 110 5.71 -11.99 -4.78
CA ASP A 110 6.39 -12.72 -3.70
C ASP A 110 5.82 -12.37 -2.32
N ILE A 111 5.60 -11.09 -2.05
CA ILE A 111 4.97 -10.63 -0.80
C ILE A 111 3.54 -11.17 -0.68
N ASN A 112 2.75 -11.10 -1.75
CA ASN A 112 1.38 -11.63 -1.75
C ASN A 112 1.37 -13.13 -1.43
N ASN A 113 2.24 -13.91 -2.09
CA ASN A 113 2.42 -15.34 -1.85
C ASN A 113 2.83 -15.64 -0.39
N LYS A 114 3.72 -14.82 0.18
CA LYS A 114 4.10 -14.95 1.59
C LYS A 114 2.93 -14.70 2.52
N ILE A 115 2.09 -13.69 2.24
CA ILE A 115 0.90 -13.40 3.03
C ILE A 115 -0.15 -14.50 2.90
N THR A 116 -0.38 -15.06 1.69
CA THR A 116 -1.34 -16.16 1.50
C THR A 116 -0.88 -17.44 2.19
N ASN A 117 0.42 -17.77 2.10
CA ASN A 117 1.01 -18.90 2.84
C ASN A 117 0.91 -18.70 4.36
N LEU A 118 1.17 -17.50 4.85
CA LEU A 118 1.04 -17.18 6.27
C LEU A 118 -0.43 -17.31 6.72
N THR A 119 -1.37 -16.84 5.89
CA THR A 119 -2.81 -16.93 6.17
C THR A 119 -3.27 -18.38 6.23
N SER A 120 -2.88 -19.22 5.27
CA SER A 120 -3.24 -20.64 5.27
C SER A 120 -2.62 -21.39 6.45
N ALA A 121 -1.37 -21.09 6.81
CA ALA A 121 -0.72 -21.65 7.99
C ALA A 121 -1.45 -21.29 9.30
N VAL A 122 -1.88 -20.04 9.46
CA VAL A 122 -2.66 -19.60 10.63
C VAL A 122 -4.01 -20.31 10.70
N ASN A 123 -4.72 -20.41 9.59
CA ASN A 123 -6.02 -21.09 9.53
C ASN A 123 -5.88 -22.58 9.89
N LEU A 124 -4.85 -23.26 9.36
CA LEU A 124 -4.57 -24.65 9.69
C LEU A 124 -4.20 -24.85 11.16
N GLN A 125 -3.40 -23.95 11.73
CA GLN A 125 -3.07 -24.01 13.16
C GLN A 125 -4.31 -23.82 14.03
N HIS A 126 -5.16 -22.87 13.68
CA HIS A 126 -6.40 -22.63 14.41
C HIS A 126 -7.35 -23.83 14.32
N GLU A 127 -7.54 -24.40 13.13
CA GLU A 127 -8.39 -25.57 12.91
C GLU A 127 -7.84 -26.82 13.62
N THR A 128 -6.52 -27.01 13.62
CA THR A 128 -5.89 -28.11 14.34
C THR A 128 -6.07 -27.93 15.84
N ALA A 129 -5.83 -26.73 16.36
CA ALA A 129 -5.98 -26.43 17.78
C ALA A 129 -7.44 -26.58 18.25
N SER A 130 -8.41 -26.12 17.45
CA SER A 130 -9.83 -26.27 17.78
C SER A 130 -10.26 -27.74 17.78
N LYS A 131 -9.85 -28.53 16.79
CA LYS A 131 -10.11 -29.98 16.74
C LYS A 131 -9.47 -30.73 17.90
N LEU A 132 -8.27 -30.32 18.34
CA LEU A 132 -7.61 -30.92 19.50
C LEU A 132 -8.36 -30.60 20.79
N LEU A 133 -8.86 -29.37 20.97
CA LEU A 133 -9.72 -29.03 22.10
C LEU A 133 -11.03 -29.82 22.07
N GLU A 134 -11.66 -29.92 20.90
CA GLU A 134 -12.88 -30.70 20.71
C GLU A 134 -12.66 -32.18 21.08
N ARG A 135 -11.51 -32.76 20.73
CA ARG A 135 -11.15 -34.12 21.12
C ARG A 135 -10.87 -34.26 22.63
N LYS A 136 -10.24 -33.25 23.24
CA LYS A 136 -9.83 -33.27 24.66
C LYS A 136 -11.02 -33.12 25.60
N TYR A 137 -11.97 -32.26 25.25
CA TYR A 137 -13.12 -31.92 26.08
C TYR A 137 -14.43 -32.54 25.60
N GLY A 138 -14.44 -33.12 24.39
CA GLY A 138 -15.64 -33.63 23.75
C GLY A 138 -16.50 -32.50 23.16
N LYS A 139 -17.40 -32.86 22.25
CA LYS A 139 -18.51 -31.96 21.89
C LYS A 139 -19.44 -31.89 23.11
N PRO A 140 -19.80 -30.70 23.62
CA PRO A 140 -20.86 -30.60 24.62
C PRO A 140 -22.18 -30.89 23.91
N ASP A 141 -22.49 -32.16 23.69
CA ASP A 141 -23.78 -32.59 23.22
C ASP A 141 -24.70 -32.64 24.44
N GLY A 142 -25.69 -31.76 24.51
CA GLY A 142 -26.60 -31.83 25.64
C GLY A 142 -27.52 -30.64 25.84
N PHE A 143 -28.74 -30.80 25.34
CA PHE A 143 -29.95 -30.15 25.85
C PHE A 143 -30.04 -30.16 27.41
N LEU A 144 -29.37 -31.13 28.05
CA LEU A 144 -29.25 -31.28 29.51
C LEU A 144 -28.37 -30.22 30.21
N TRP A 145 -27.26 -29.81 29.59
CA TRP A 145 -26.40 -28.76 30.15
C TRP A 145 -27.02 -27.36 29.98
N ARG A 146 -27.75 -27.17 28.88
CA ARG A 146 -28.50 -25.95 28.59
C ARG A 146 -29.69 -25.75 29.53
N TRP A 147 -30.30 -26.83 30.03
CA TRP A 147 -31.36 -26.77 31.06
C TRP A 147 -30.80 -26.43 32.46
N ALA A 148 -29.61 -26.95 32.81
CA ALA A 148 -29.01 -26.75 34.13
C ALA A 148 -28.47 -25.33 34.40
N ALA A 149 -28.15 -24.56 33.35
CA ALA A 149 -27.63 -23.20 33.50
C ALA A 149 -28.71 -22.12 33.73
N GLY A 150 -29.98 -22.50 33.70
CA GLY A 150 -31.09 -21.54 33.73
C GLY A 150 -31.23 -20.83 32.39
N ASP A 151 -32.44 -20.34 32.13
CA ASP A 151 -32.96 -19.76 30.88
C ASP A 151 -32.14 -18.57 30.34
N GLY A 152 -30.95 -18.85 29.84
CA GLY A 152 -30.03 -17.91 29.23
C GLY A 152 -29.10 -18.69 28.30
N ASP A 153 -29.03 -18.24 27.04
CA ASP A 153 -28.18 -18.83 26.02
C ASP A 153 -26.70 -18.55 26.36
N THR A 154 -26.19 -19.30 27.32
CA THR A 154 -24.80 -19.22 27.78
C THR A 154 -24.04 -20.35 27.11
N PRO A 155 -23.27 -20.09 26.05
CA PRO A 155 -22.53 -21.12 25.31
C PRO A 155 -21.43 -21.80 26.15
N ASP A 156 -21.23 -21.35 27.38
CA ASP A 156 -20.24 -21.82 28.34
C ASP A 156 -20.83 -22.65 29.49
N ALA A 157 -22.15 -22.85 29.49
CA ALA A 157 -22.86 -23.72 30.43
C ALA A 157 -22.30 -25.15 30.42
N GLY A 158 -21.73 -25.59 31.54
CA GLY A 158 -21.23 -26.96 31.72
C GLY A 158 -19.79 -27.22 31.25
N LYS A 159 -19.10 -26.21 30.70
CA LYS A 159 -17.68 -26.35 30.35
C LYS A 159 -16.80 -26.25 31.59
N SER A 160 -15.72 -27.03 31.63
CA SER A 160 -14.74 -26.91 32.71
C SER A 160 -14.03 -25.55 32.66
N GLN A 161 -13.66 -24.96 33.80
CA GLN A 161 -12.93 -23.68 33.82
C GLN A 161 -11.66 -23.73 32.95
N LYS A 162 -10.93 -24.86 32.99
CA LYS A 162 -9.74 -25.07 32.16
C LYS A 162 -10.06 -25.08 30.67
N GLN A 163 -11.21 -25.60 30.26
CA GLN A 163 -11.66 -25.58 28.87
C GLN A 163 -11.97 -24.15 28.41
N LEU A 164 -12.63 -23.36 29.25
CA LEU A 164 -12.93 -21.95 28.95
C LEU A 164 -11.65 -21.12 28.78
N ASP A 165 -10.67 -21.33 29.67
CA ASP A 165 -9.40 -20.62 29.60
C ASP A 165 -8.62 -21.00 28.32
N GLU A 166 -8.60 -22.29 27.95
CA GLU A 166 -7.93 -22.77 26.73
C GLU A 166 -8.65 -22.30 25.44
N GLU A 167 -9.98 -22.41 25.39
CA GLU A 167 -10.79 -21.89 24.26
C GLU A 167 -10.65 -20.37 24.11
N GLY A 168 -10.65 -19.64 25.23
CA GLY A 168 -10.47 -18.20 25.28
C GLY A 168 -9.11 -17.78 24.74
N GLN A 169 -8.03 -18.44 25.17
CA GLN A 169 -6.68 -18.19 24.64
C GLN A 169 -6.61 -18.42 23.14
N LEU A 170 -7.18 -19.52 22.62
CA LEU A 170 -7.20 -19.77 21.18
C LEU A 170 -7.96 -18.69 20.41
N ARG A 171 -9.11 -18.24 20.93
CA ARG A 171 -9.88 -17.14 20.32
C ARG A 171 -9.09 -15.85 20.29
N THR A 172 -8.48 -15.45 21.41
CA THR A 172 -7.67 -14.23 21.47
C THR A 172 -6.46 -14.29 20.54
N MET A 173 -5.78 -15.44 20.47
CA MET A 173 -4.65 -15.61 19.54
C MET A 173 -5.10 -15.55 18.08
N LYS A 174 -6.26 -16.12 17.75
CA LYS A 174 -6.85 -16.02 16.41
C LYS A 174 -7.13 -14.56 16.05
N MET A 175 -7.87 -13.84 16.91
CA MET A 175 -8.19 -12.42 16.71
C MET A 175 -6.93 -11.58 16.48
N PHE A 176 -5.88 -11.80 17.29
CA PHE A 176 -4.61 -11.10 17.14
C PHE A 176 -3.95 -11.39 15.78
N ARG A 177 -3.85 -12.66 15.38
CA ARG A 177 -3.22 -13.06 14.11
C ARG A 177 -4.00 -12.54 12.91
N ASP A 178 -5.32 -12.58 12.98
CA ASP A 178 -6.23 -12.05 11.97
C ASP A 178 -6.06 -10.53 11.81
N GLY A 179 -5.95 -9.79 12.92
CA GLY A 179 -5.64 -8.36 12.90
C GLY A 179 -4.29 -8.03 12.25
N VAL A 180 -3.26 -8.84 12.51
CA VAL A 180 -1.94 -8.69 11.87
C VAL A 180 -2.02 -8.97 10.37
N LEU A 181 -2.70 -10.04 9.95
CA LEU A 181 -2.88 -10.38 8.53
C LEU A 181 -3.66 -9.29 7.79
N TRP A 182 -4.71 -8.74 8.39
CA TRP A 182 -5.44 -7.61 7.84
C TRP A 182 -4.55 -6.38 7.66
N TYR A 183 -3.75 -6.05 8.68
CA TYR A 183 -2.79 -4.95 8.59
C TYR A 183 -1.80 -5.13 7.43
N LEU A 184 -1.23 -6.34 7.29
CA LEU A 184 -0.29 -6.64 6.19
C LEU A 184 -0.95 -6.53 4.82
N ASN A 185 -2.19 -7.03 4.66
CA ASN A 185 -2.93 -6.93 3.40
C ASN A 185 -3.27 -5.47 3.07
N LYS A 186 -3.68 -4.68 4.06
CA LYS A 186 -3.92 -3.24 3.91
C LYS A 186 -2.65 -2.50 3.52
N PHE A 187 -1.53 -2.82 4.16
CA PHE A 187 -0.26 -2.17 3.87
C PHE A 187 0.30 -2.55 2.48
N LEU A 188 0.11 -3.81 2.06
CA LEU A 188 0.39 -4.23 0.69
C LEU A 188 -0.47 -3.47 -0.31
N LYS A 189 -1.76 -3.25 -0.01
CA LYS A 189 -2.67 -2.47 -0.86
C LYS A 189 -2.11 -1.07 -1.07
N ASP A 190 -1.68 -0.39 -0.01
CA ASP A 190 -1.11 0.95 -0.10
C ASP A 190 0.16 0.98 -1.00
N ALA A 191 0.97 -0.08 -0.99
CA ALA A 191 2.12 -0.22 -1.88
C ALA A 191 1.73 -0.45 -3.35
N ILE A 192 0.74 -1.30 -3.59
CA ILE A 192 0.21 -1.57 -4.94
C ILE A 192 -0.40 -0.29 -5.51
N THR A 193 -1.20 0.45 -4.74
CA THR A 193 -1.79 1.72 -5.19
C THR A 193 -0.72 2.76 -5.51
N ALA A 194 0.35 2.84 -4.72
CA ALA A 194 1.45 3.76 -5.00
C ALA A 194 2.17 3.44 -6.31
N GLN A 195 2.38 2.16 -6.64
CA GLN A 195 2.95 1.76 -7.92
C GLN A 195 1.97 2.02 -9.08
N GLN A 196 0.69 1.68 -8.90
CA GLN A 196 -0.36 1.90 -9.89
C GLN A 196 -0.42 3.37 -10.32
N GLU A 197 -0.46 4.30 -9.36
CA GLU A 197 -0.47 5.74 -9.65
C GLU A 197 0.74 6.20 -10.48
N MET A 198 1.91 5.58 -10.28
CA MET A 198 3.12 5.90 -11.04
C MET A 198 3.03 5.37 -12.48
N VAL A 199 2.59 4.13 -12.65
CA VAL A 199 2.45 3.46 -13.95
C VAL A 199 1.33 4.11 -14.78
N GLU A 200 0.21 4.47 -14.15
CA GLU A 200 -0.91 5.19 -14.80
C GLU A 200 -0.45 6.54 -15.33
N LYS A 201 0.24 7.34 -14.51
CA LYS A 201 0.82 8.62 -14.96
C LYS A 201 1.89 8.46 -16.04
N ARG A 202 2.52 7.30 -16.16
CA ARG A 202 3.44 7.02 -17.26
C ARG A 202 2.65 6.69 -18.53
N LEU A 203 1.63 5.85 -18.42
CA LEU A 203 0.74 5.49 -19.52
C LEU A 203 0.08 6.73 -20.12
N GLU A 204 -0.48 7.61 -19.30
CA GLU A 204 -1.07 8.88 -19.73
C GLU A 204 -0.07 9.74 -20.50
N ARG A 205 1.19 9.82 -20.04
CA ARG A 205 2.23 10.60 -20.73
C ARG A 205 2.65 9.97 -22.05
N GLU A 206 2.74 8.65 -22.13
CA GLU A 206 3.04 7.97 -23.39
C GLU A 206 1.89 8.12 -24.40
N GLN A 207 0.64 8.01 -23.95
CA GLN A 207 -0.53 8.29 -24.78
C GLN A 207 -0.55 9.76 -25.26
N GLN A 208 -0.25 10.71 -24.37
CA GLN A 208 -0.12 12.12 -24.75
C GLN A 208 1.01 12.34 -25.76
N LYS A 209 2.15 11.65 -25.63
CA LYS A 209 3.24 11.72 -26.62
C LYS A 209 2.77 11.21 -27.98
N GLN A 210 2.11 10.05 -28.02
CA GLN A 210 1.52 9.51 -29.26
C GLN A 210 0.60 10.55 -29.92
N MET A 211 -0.30 11.16 -29.16
CA MET A 211 -1.22 12.20 -29.69
C MET A 211 -0.49 13.49 -30.08
N SER A 212 0.54 13.89 -29.33
CA SER A 212 1.29 15.14 -29.58
C SER A 212 2.18 15.06 -30.80
N ILE A 213 2.68 13.89 -31.16
CA ILE A 213 3.52 13.68 -32.35
C ILE A 213 2.65 13.68 -33.60
N LEU A 214 1.44 13.14 -33.50
CA LEU A 214 0.40 13.30 -34.52
C LEU A 214 -0.01 14.77 -34.70
N TYR A 215 0.03 15.56 -33.62
CA TYR A 215 -0.34 16.99 -33.64
C TYR A 215 0.85 17.94 -33.85
N ASN A 216 2.11 17.47 -33.90
CA ASN A 216 3.28 18.34 -33.89
C ASN A 216 3.30 19.23 -35.15
N PRO A 217 2.95 20.52 -35.03
CA PRO A 217 2.89 21.41 -36.19
C PRO A 217 4.29 21.79 -36.67
N ARG A 218 5.35 21.36 -35.98
CA ARG A 218 6.74 21.62 -36.36
C ARG A 218 7.24 20.76 -37.52
N ASN A 219 6.45 19.76 -37.94
CA ASN A 219 6.60 19.13 -39.27
C ASN A 219 5.91 19.93 -40.40
N LYS A 220 5.23 21.05 -40.08
CA LYS A 220 4.75 22.01 -41.08
C LYS A 220 5.80 23.08 -41.43
N ASP A 221 6.79 23.26 -40.56
CA ASP A 221 7.89 24.23 -40.73
C ASP A 221 9.25 23.52 -40.93
N VAL A 222 9.30 22.50 -41.78
CA VAL A 222 10.54 22.30 -42.55
C VAL A 222 10.63 23.53 -43.43
N ARG A 223 11.39 24.52 -42.97
CA ARG A 223 11.77 25.72 -43.73
C ARG A 223 12.00 25.31 -45.18
N ALA A 224 11.08 25.71 -46.06
CA ALA A 224 11.41 25.90 -47.45
C ALA A 224 12.64 26.80 -47.44
N SER A 225 13.79 26.23 -47.83
CA SER A 225 14.98 26.98 -48.14
C SER A 225 14.61 27.90 -49.30
N HIS A 226 14.05 29.05 -48.99
CA HIS A 226 13.87 30.11 -49.97
C HIS A 226 15.24 30.72 -50.17
N ASP A 227 15.76 30.52 -51.37
CA ASP A 227 17.02 31.07 -51.87
C ASP A 227 17.16 32.54 -51.45
N ALA A 228 18.25 32.82 -50.75
CA ALA A 228 18.69 34.17 -50.46
C ALA A 228 19.54 34.66 -51.64
N GLU A 229 18.86 35.12 -52.69
CA GLU A 229 19.45 36.03 -53.67
C GLU A 229 19.01 37.48 -53.42
N SER A 230 20.00 38.36 -53.53
CA SER A 230 19.89 39.80 -53.79
C SER A 230 19.76 40.78 -52.61
N GLY A 231 20.85 41.52 -52.38
CA GLY A 231 20.83 42.94 -52.73
C GLY A 231 20.64 43.98 -51.62
N LEU A 232 21.76 44.48 -51.10
CA LEU A 232 22.12 45.87 -50.77
C LEU A 232 21.09 46.91 -50.25
N ASN A 233 21.57 47.63 -49.22
CA ASN A 233 21.41 49.06 -48.88
C ASN A 233 20.25 49.55 -47.99
N GLY A 234 20.62 50.22 -46.89
CA GLY A 234 20.05 51.54 -46.56
C GLY A 234 19.42 51.74 -45.17
N SER A 235 20.23 52.07 -44.17
CA SER A 235 20.05 53.13 -43.15
C SER A 235 18.66 53.52 -42.59
N LEU A 236 18.52 53.37 -41.26
CA LEU A 236 17.88 54.23 -40.24
C LEU A 236 16.47 54.82 -40.52
N GLU A 237 15.46 54.38 -39.77
CA GLU A 237 14.77 55.22 -38.76
C GLU A 237 13.75 54.42 -37.94
N ALA A 238 13.62 54.81 -36.67
CA ALA A 238 12.69 54.25 -35.72
C ALA A 238 11.25 54.69 -36.02
N ALA A 239 10.35 53.73 -36.21
CA ALA A 239 8.91 53.95 -36.11
C ALA A 239 8.25 52.77 -35.40
N MET A 240 7.62 53.11 -34.29
CA MET A 240 6.81 52.28 -33.40
C MET A 240 5.64 51.66 -34.18
N LEU A 241 5.53 50.33 -34.18
CA LEU A 241 4.34 49.60 -34.67
C LEU A 241 3.88 48.62 -33.60
N PRO A 242 2.55 48.50 -33.36
CA PRO A 242 2.01 47.51 -32.44
C PRO A 242 2.22 46.13 -33.03
N THR A 243 2.55 45.17 -32.17
CA THR A 243 2.65 43.75 -32.47
C THR A 243 1.28 43.23 -32.92
N GLN A 244 0.98 43.36 -34.21
CA GLN A 244 -0.17 42.74 -34.83
C GLN A 244 0.17 41.27 -35.03
N ASP A 245 -0.51 40.43 -34.25
CA ASP A 245 -0.49 38.98 -34.35
C ASP A 245 -0.79 38.59 -35.82
N LEU A 246 0.23 38.16 -36.57
CA LEU A 246 0.15 37.66 -37.95
C LEU A 246 -0.48 36.26 -38.01
N ARG A 247 -1.50 36.04 -37.19
CA ARG A 247 -2.22 34.77 -37.10
C ARG A 247 -3.53 34.87 -37.84
N GLY A 248 -3.47 34.56 -39.13
CA GLY A 248 -4.64 34.14 -39.90
C GLY A 248 -4.96 35.02 -41.09
N HIS A 249 -4.29 34.80 -42.22
CA HIS A 249 -4.96 34.96 -43.52
C HIS A 249 -4.30 34.19 -44.68
N ASP A 250 -3.81 32.97 -44.47
CA ASP A 250 -3.51 32.08 -45.60
C ASP A 250 -4.76 31.27 -45.95
N GLU A 251 -5.65 31.91 -46.69
CA GLU A 251 -6.79 31.26 -47.33
C GLU A 251 -6.25 30.43 -48.50
N TYR A 252 -6.02 29.12 -48.28
CA TYR A 252 -5.64 28.20 -49.35
C TYR A 252 -6.79 28.10 -50.37
N LYS A 253 -6.63 28.75 -51.53
CA LYS A 253 -7.56 28.73 -52.67
C LYS A 253 -6.95 27.92 -53.83
N PRO A 254 -7.15 26.59 -53.88
CA PRO A 254 -6.55 25.72 -54.90
C PRO A 254 -7.18 25.81 -56.30
N TRP A 255 -8.15 26.70 -56.55
CA TRP A 255 -8.92 26.76 -57.80
C TRP A 255 -8.77 28.10 -58.55
N ALA A 256 -7.87 28.98 -58.10
CA ALA A 256 -7.66 30.29 -58.73
C ALA A 256 -6.54 30.33 -59.79
N ASN A 257 -5.78 29.23 -59.98
CA ASN A 257 -4.59 29.23 -60.84
C ASN A 257 -4.74 28.46 -62.17
N ASP A 258 -5.90 27.88 -62.48
CA ASP A 258 -6.05 26.95 -63.62
C ASP A 258 -6.25 27.58 -65.01
N ALA A 259 -6.12 28.90 -65.16
CA ALA A 259 -6.52 29.54 -66.43
C ALA A 259 -5.40 30.01 -67.37
N ALA A 260 -4.11 29.92 -67.03
CA ALA A 260 -3.10 30.58 -67.88
C ALA A 260 -1.69 29.98 -68.01
N GLN A 261 -1.37 28.78 -67.50
CA GLN A 261 -0.07 28.14 -67.76
C GLN A 261 -0.20 26.62 -67.82
N GLY A 262 -0.58 26.11 -69.00
CA GLY A 262 -0.60 24.68 -69.33
C GLY A 262 0.80 24.10 -69.57
N GLY A 263 1.69 24.23 -68.59
CA GLY A 263 3.01 23.60 -68.66
C GLY A 263 3.81 23.80 -67.38
N VAL A 264 4.21 22.69 -66.77
CA VAL A 264 5.22 22.60 -65.69
C VAL A 264 4.73 22.90 -64.26
N VAL A 265 3.66 22.24 -63.82
CA VAL A 265 3.44 22.00 -62.37
C VAL A 265 3.10 20.52 -62.11
N GLU A 266 3.55 19.61 -62.96
CA GLU A 266 4.05 18.33 -62.44
C GLU A 266 5.47 18.62 -62.00
N GLN A 267 5.61 19.14 -60.79
CA GLN A 267 6.91 19.17 -60.14
C GLN A 267 7.24 17.71 -59.80
N GLU A 268 7.75 16.99 -60.80
CA GLU A 268 8.33 15.67 -60.64
C GLU A 268 9.38 15.79 -59.53
N LEU A 269 9.04 15.27 -58.34
CA LEU A 269 9.95 15.17 -57.20
C LEU A 269 11.26 14.57 -57.71
N SER A 270 12.40 15.21 -57.40
CA SER A 270 13.68 14.65 -57.81
C SER A 270 13.79 13.23 -57.24
N PRO A 271 14.42 12.27 -57.95
CA PRO A 271 14.54 10.90 -57.44
C PRO A 271 15.22 10.84 -56.06
N GLU A 272 16.06 11.83 -55.74
CA GLU A 272 16.69 12.02 -54.43
C GLU A 272 15.71 12.52 -53.36
N GLN A 273 14.78 13.43 -53.71
CA GLN A 273 13.69 13.86 -52.81
C GLN A 273 12.70 12.72 -52.55
N LEU A 274 12.39 11.91 -53.57
CA LEU A 274 11.53 10.73 -53.39
C LEU A 274 12.16 9.71 -52.46
N GLN A 275 13.46 9.46 -52.60
CA GLN A 275 14.21 8.59 -51.69
C GLN A 275 14.23 9.13 -50.25
N LEU A 276 14.41 10.44 -50.08
CA LEU A 276 14.34 11.09 -48.76
C LEU A 276 12.95 10.95 -48.14
N PHE A 277 11.87 11.12 -48.92
CA PHE A 277 10.50 10.89 -48.46
C PHE A 277 10.24 9.43 -48.10
N GLU A 278 10.79 8.48 -48.85
CA GLU A 278 10.68 7.05 -48.52
C GLU A 278 11.43 6.71 -47.23
N GLU A 279 12.63 7.26 -47.03
CA GLU A 279 13.39 7.11 -45.78
C GLU A 279 12.69 7.78 -44.59
N GLU A 280 12.12 8.98 -44.78
CA GLU A 280 11.37 9.69 -43.74
C GLU A 280 10.08 8.94 -43.37
N ASN A 281 9.34 8.44 -44.36
CA ASN A 281 8.15 7.62 -44.12
C ASN A 281 8.48 6.32 -43.37
N ARG A 282 9.59 5.66 -43.71
CA ARG A 282 10.07 4.48 -42.96
C ARG A 282 10.43 4.84 -41.53
N GLY A 283 11.17 5.92 -41.31
CA GLY A 283 11.52 6.40 -39.97
C GLY A 283 10.31 6.75 -39.12
N ILE A 284 9.29 7.39 -39.71
CA ILE A 284 8.01 7.68 -39.05
C ILE A 284 7.30 6.38 -38.66
N PHE A 285 7.24 5.39 -39.57
CA PHE A 285 6.59 4.11 -39.31
C PHE A 285 7.29 3.27 -38.22
N GLU A 286 8.63 3.21 -38.26
CA GLU A 286 9.42 2.56 -37.22
C GLU A 286 9.19 3.21 -35.85
N HIS A 287 9.22 4.54 -35.79
CA HIS A 287 8.92 5.28 -34.57
C HIS A 287 7.50 5.02 -34.05
N PHE A 288 6.48 4.93 -34.93
CA PHE A 288 5.13 4.57 -34.52
C PHE A 288 5.04 3.16 -33.93
N ASN A 289 5.67 2.17 -34.57
CA ASN A 289 5.70 0.80 -34.05
C ASN A 289 6.38 0.74 -32.68
N ASP A 290 7.49 1.46 -32.49
CA ASP A 290 8.18 1.54 -31.20
C ASP A 290 7.30 2.16 -30.12
N GLN A 291 6.54 3.22 -30.45
CA GLN A 291 5.62 3.83 -29.50
C GLN A 291 4.44 2.92 -29.14
N LEU A 292 3.89 2.18 -30.10
CA LEU A 292 2.84 1.20 -29.83
C LEU A 292 3.36 0.07 -28.94
N ALA A 293 4.58 -0.41 -29.19
CA ALA A 293 5.23 -1.41 -28.34
C ALA A 293 5.38 -0.91 -26.89
N LYS A 294 5.81 0.35 -26.71
CA LYS A 294 5.94 0.97 -25.38
C LYS A 294 4.61 1.07 -24.64
N VAL A 295 3.55 1.55 -25.30
CA VAL A 295 2.22 1.65 -24.66
C VAL A 295 1.67 0.27 -24.31
N THR A 296 1.74 -0.68 -25.24
CA THR A 296 1.29 -2.07 -25.00
C THR A 296 1.99 -2.69 -23.79
N GLN A 297 3.28 -2.41 -23.63
CA GLN A 297 4.06 -2.92 -22.50
C GLN A 297 3.67 -2.26 -21.17
N VAL A 298 3.43 -0.95 -21.15
CA VAL A 298 2.93 -0.25 -19.96
C VAL A 298 1.52 -0.76 -19.59
N GLU A 299 0.66 -0.98 -20.58
CA GLU A 299 -0.67 -1.56 -20.38
C GLU A 299 -0.60 -2.97 -19.80
N LYS A 300 0.33 -3.81 -20.26
CA LYS A 300 0.56 -5.16 -19.69
C LYS A 300 0.93 -5.08 -18.21
N SER A 301 1.86 -4.18 -17.85
CA SER A 301 2.26 -3.97 -16.45
C SER A 301 1.09 -3.46 -15.61
N LEU A 302 0.29 -2.53 -16.14
CA LEU A 302 -0.91 -2.03 -15.48
C LEU A 302 -1.97 -3.13 -15.29
N MET A 303 -2.18 -4.00 -16.27
CA MET A 303 -3.09 -5.13 -16.19
C MET A 303 -2.64 -6.14 -15.13
N GLU A 304 -1.33 -6.41 -15.06
CA GLU A 304 -0.75 -7.25 -14.02
C GLU A 304 -0.97 -6.66 -12.63
N ILE A 305 -0.68 -5.37 -12.43
CA ILE A 305 -0.93 -4.67 -11.16
C ILE A 305 -2.43 -4.69 -10.82
N GLY A 306 -3.30 -4.44 -11.81
CA GLY A 306 -4.74 -4.50 -11.64
C GLY A 306 -5.24 -5.88 -11.22
N SER A 307 -4.66 -6.96 -11.76
CA SER A 307 -4.97 -8.33 -11.36
C SER A 307 -4.61 -8.60 -9.89
N LEU A 308 -3.43 -8.15 -9.44
CA LEU A 308 -2.98 -8.29 -8.05
C LEU A 308 -3.86 -7.47 -7.11
N GLN A 309 -4.24 -6.26 -7.53
CA GLN A 309 -5.14 -5.40 -6.78
C GLN A 309 -6.51 -6.06 -6.61
N GLN A 310 -7.07 -6.67 -7.67
CA GLN A 310 -8.37 -7.33 -7.61
C GLN A 310 -8.36 -8.51 -6.64
N THR A 311 -7.32 -9.35 -6.69
CA THR A 311 -7.16 -10.46 -5.73
C THR A 311 -7.06 -9.93 -4.31
N LEU A 312 -6.28 -8.87 -4.09
CA LEU A 312 -6.10 -8.28 -2.76
C LEU A 312 -7.38 -7.62 -2.22
N VAL A 313 -8.14 -6.93 -3.06
CA VAL A 313 -9.45 -6.36 -2.69
C VAL A 313 -10.42 -7.48 -2.31
N GLY A 314 -10.40 -8.62 -3.02
CA GLY A 314 -11.14 -9.81 -2.63
C GLY A 314 -10.75 -10.30 -1.23
N HIS A 315 -9.45 -10.47 -0.95
CA HIS A 315 -8.96 -10.87 0.38
C HIS A 315 -9.35 -9.88 1.48
N LEU A 316 -9.23 -8.58 1.22
CA LEU A 316 -9.60 -7.53 2.17
C LEU A 316 -11.10 -7.45 2.40
N SER A 317 -11.92 -7.77 1.40
CA SER A 317 -13.38 -7.85 1.55
C SER A 317 -13.76 -8.96 2.51
N VAL A 318 -13.22 -10.17 2.30
CA VAL A 318 -13.44 -11.32 3.18
C VAL A 318 -12.89 -11.07 4.60
N GLN A 319 -11.70 -10.46 4.71
CA GLN A 319 -11.13 -10.11 6.01
C GLN A 319 -11.85 -8.94 6.69
N GLY A 320 -12.50 -8.05 5.93
CA GLY A 320 -13.22 -6.89 6.46
C GLY A 320 -14.38 -7.29 7.36
N GLU A 321 -15.19 -8.25 6.93
CA GLU A 321 -16.28 -8.82 7.74
C GLU A 321 -15.77 -9.43 9.05
N MET A 322 -14.65 -10.14 9.00
CA MET A 322 -14.04 -10.74 10.18
C MET A 322 -13.45 -9.70 11.15
N ILE A 323 -12.96 -8.56 10.63
CA ILE A 323 -12.49 -7.46 11.48
C ILE A 323 -13.66 -6.70 12.09
N ASP A 324 -14.75 -6.50 11.37
CA ASP A 324 -15.94 -5.86 11.95
C ASP A 324 -16.50 -6.67 13.12
N THR A 325 -16.50 -8.01 13.00
CA THR A 325 -16.84 -8.89 14.13
C THR A 325 -15.82 -8.81 15.26
N LEU A 326 -14.51 -8.77 14.96
CA LEU A 326 -13.47 -8.56 15.98
C LEU A 326 -13.64 -7.22 16.72
N VAL A 327 -13.93 -6.13 16.00
CA VAL A 327 -14.14 -4.80 16.59
C VAL A 327 -15.38 -4.79 17.49
N GLN A 328 -16.46 -5.43 17.04
CA GLN A 328 -17.67 -5.61 17.85
C GLN A 328 -17.37 -6.46 19.10
N ASP A 329 -16.65 -7.56 18.94
CA ASP A 329 -16.24 -8.44 20.04
C ASP A 329 -15.33 -7.72 21.05
N ALA A 330 -14.41 -6.89 20.58
CA ALA A 330 -13.55 -6.08 21.43
C ALA A 330 -14.37 -5.04 22.22
N ALA A 331 -15.33 -4.38 21.57
CA ALA A 331 -16.24 -3.44 22.23
C ALA A 331 -17.11 -4.13 23.28
N ASN A 332 -17.68 -5.29 22.94
CA ASN A 332 -18.45 -6.12 23.87
C ASN A 332 -17.59 -6.62 25.04
N THR A 333 -16.35 -7.01 24.76
CA THR A 333 -15.39 -7.46 25.78
C THR A 333 -15.04 -6.33 26.74
N ASP A 334 -14.76 -5.12 26.23
CA ASP A 334 -14.51 -3.95 27.07
C ASP A 334 -15.70 -3.63 27.97
N GLU A 335 -16.92 -3.64 27.41
CA GLU A 335 -18.13 -3.43 28.19
C GLU A 335 -18.32 -4.51 29.27
N ASN A 336 -18.14 -5.78 28.92
CA ASN A 336 -18.27 -6.91 29.82
C ASN A 336 -17.23 -6.85 30.95
N VAL A 337 -15.96 -6.54 30.64
CA VAL A 337 -14.91 -6.38 31.65
C VAL A 337 -15.19 -5.18 32.55
N ARG A 338 -15.66 -4.06 31.97
CA ARG A 338 -16.02 -2.86 32.74
C ARG A 338 -17.21 -3.11 33.67
N ARG A 339 -18.21 -3.84 33.19
CA ARG A 339 -19.38 -4.27 33.98
C ARG A 339 -18.96 -5.23 35.09
N GLY A 340 -18.17 -6.25 34.76
CA GLY A 340 -17.62 -7.22 35.72
C GLY A 340 -16.81 -6.54 36.82
N ASN A 341 -15.95 -5.59 36.47
CA ASN A 341 -15.18 -4.83 37.47
C ASN A 341 -16.09 -3.97 38.38
N ARG A 342 -17.15 -3.38 37.83
CA ARG A 342 -18.16 -2.65 38.61
C ARG A 342 -18.93 -3.57 39.56
N GLU A 343 -19.25 -4.78 39.11
CA GLU A 343 -19.91 -5.81 39.92
C GLU A 343 -18.99 -6.32 41.03
N LEU A 344 -17.70 -6.55 40.74
CA LEU A 344 -16.68 -6.89 41.73
C LEU A 344 -16.53 -5.79 42.78
N LYS A 345 -16.52 -4.52 42.37
CA LYS A 345 -16.49 -3.38 43.28
C LYS A 345 -17.75 -3.35 44.17
N ARG A 346 -18.95 -3.48 43.58
CA ARG A 346 -20.21 -3.58 44.34
C ARG A 346 -20.24 -4.78 45.27
N ALA A 347 -19.68 -5.92 44.87
CA ALA A 347 -19.57 -7.11 45.71
C ALA A 347 -18.58 -6.91 46.87
N SER A 348 -17.48 -6.18 46.63
CA SER A 348 -16.52 -5.83 47.69
C SER A 348 -17.07 -4.82 48.70
N GLU A 349 -17.94 -3.90 48.25
CA GLU A 349 -18.62 -2.91 49.09
C GLU A 349 -19.80 -3.53 49.87
N ARG A 350 -20.36 -4.63 49.38
CA ARG A 350 -21.40 -5.37 50.09
C ARG A 350 -20.75 -6.06 51.29
N GLY A 351 -20.87 -5.43 52.46
CA GLY A 351 -20.46 -6.03 53.74
C GLY A 351 -21.03 -7.45 53.85
N SER A 352 -20.20 -8.40 54.29
CA SER A 352 -20.56 -9.82 54.31
C SER A 352 -21.91 -10.02 55.00
N THR A 353 -22.93 -10.36 54.22
CA THR A 353 -24.27 -10.69 54.73
C THR A 353 -24.17 -11.81 55.77
N ALA A 354 -23.22 -12.73 55.60
CA ALA A 354 -22.91 -13.78 56.57
C ALA A 354 -22.40 -13.23 57.91
N ARG A 355 -21.57 -12.18 57.92
CA ARG A 355 -21.16 -11.51 59.18
C ARG A 355 -22.34 -10.85 59.87
N LEU A 356 -23.24 -10.21 59.12
CA LEU A 356 -24.44 -9.58 59.68
C LEU A 356 -25.37 -10.62 60.32
N VAL A 357 -25.62 -11.74 59.63
CA VAL A 357 -26.42 -12.85 60.16
C VAL A 357 -25.76 -13.47 61.40
N PHE A 358 -24.43 -13.67 61.39
CA PHE A 358 -23.71 -14.20 62.55
C PHE A 358 -23.89 -13.31 63.79
N TYR A 359 -23.68 -11.98 63.67
CA TYR A 359 -23.87 -11.07 64.79
C TYR A 359 -25.34 -10.96 65.23
N ALA A 360 -26.28 -11.05 64.29
CA ALA A 360 -27.71 -11.10 64.62
C ALA A 360 -28.05 -12.36 65.45
N THR A 361 -27.53 -13.53 65.07
CA THR A 361 -27.74 -14.78 65.82
C THR A 361 -27.09 -14.73 67.21
N VAL A 362 -25.84 -14.24 67.31
CA VAL A 362 -25.15 -14.10 68.60
C VAL A 362 -25.88 -13.12 69.52
N GLY A 363 -26.36 -11.99 68.99
CA GLY A 363 -27.15 -11.03 69.74
C GLY A 363 -28.48 -11.63 70.24
N PHE A 364 -29.17 -12.38 69.38
CA PHE A 364 -30.43 -13.04 69.73
C PHE A 364 -30.26 -14.14 70.79
N CYS A 365 -29.23 -14.97 70.67
CA CYS A 365 -28.90 -15.96 71.72
C CYS A 365 -28.54 -15.29 73.05
N SER A 366 -27.73 -14.22 73.01
CA SER A 366 -27.35 -13.50 74.24
C SER A 366 -28.55 -12.85 74.91
N PHE A 367 -29.49 -12.30 74.12
CA PHE A 367 -30.73 -11.74 74.63
C PHE A 367 -31.58 -12.79 75.36
N PHE A 368 -31.72 -14.00 74.81
CA PHE A 368 -32.47 -15.06 75.48
C PHE A 368 -31.83 -15.50 76.80
N VAL A 369 -30.50 -15.62 76.85
CA VAL A 369 -29.81 -16.00 78.08
C VAL A 369 -30.00 -14.95 79.18
N VAL A 370 -29.97 -13.66 78.83
CA VAL A 370 -30.21 -12.58 79.80
C VAL A 370 -31.67 -12.54 80.24
N TRP A 371 -32.60 -12.78 79.32
CA TRP A 371 -34.03 -12.83 79.63
C TRP A 371 -34.36 -13.94 80.64
N ASP A 372 -33.83 -15.14 80.42
CA ASP A 372 -33.99 -16.33 81.30
C ASP A 372 -33.31 -16.16 82.68
N LEU A 373 -32.38 -15.20 82.81
CA LEU A 373 -31.68 -14.92 84.06
C LEU A 373 -32.42 -13.87 84.91
N ILE A 374 -33.21 -13.01 84.28
CA ILE A 374 -33.93 -11.90 84.92
C ILE A 374 -35.37 -12.27 85.28
N PHE A 375 -36.03 -13.09 84.47
CA PHE A 375 -37.40 -13.61 84.66
C PHE A 375 -37.36 -15.11 84.89
#